data_AF-A0A1C7NMS2-F1
#
_entry.id   AF-A0A1C7NMS2-F1
#
_cell.length_a   1.000
_cell.length_b   1.000
_cell.length_c   1.000
_cell.angle_alpha   90.00
_cell.angle_beta   90.00
_cell.angle_gamma   90.00
#
_symmetry.space_group_name_H-M   'P 1'
#
loop_
_entity.id
_entity.type
_entity.pdbx_description
1 polymer ?
#
loop_
_entity_poly.entity_id
_entity_poly.type
_entity_poly.pdbx_seq_one_letter_code
_entity_poly.pdbx_strand_id
1 'polypeptide(L)'
;MEDYPEYIAKQRTTEQGEVLYYVKWIGCDIDDNTWESEEKMMAEWPSCVIEFKKQLELHQTIIREEPHLSPSPTRDQIFRYTNSVKDWESHVASISYMERSKVPGFIVYVDWKNGYKSVHHSTEVYAKCPQKMIEFFEEHIQFAQITADD
;
A
#
# COMPACT_ATOMS: atom_id res chain seq x y z
N MET A 1 -5.83 7.94 -26.27
CA MET A 1 -5.57 7.04 -25.14
C MET A 1 -6.16 7.77 -23.96
N GLU A 2 -7.28 7.31 -23.42
CA GLU A 2 -7.87 7.91 -22.22
C GLU A 2 -7.04 7.44 -21.02
N ASP A 3 -6.54 8.38 -20.22
CA ASP A 3 -5.81 8.07 -19.00
C ASP A 3 -6.80 7.46 -18.01
N TYR A 4 -6.56 6.24 -17.56
CA TYR A 4 -7.46 5.54 -16.63
C TYR A 4 -6.75 5.36 -15.27
N PRO A 5 -7.41 5.67 -14.14
CA PRO A 5 -6.80 5.50 -12.84
C PRO A 5 -6.66 4.02 -12.50
N GLU A 6 -5.48 3.66 -11.99
CA GLU A 6 -5.20 2.35 -11.42
C GLU A 6 -5.74 2.28 -9.98
N TYR A 7 -5.39 3.27 -9.13
CA TYR A 7 -5.93 3.44 -7.78
C TYR A 7 -5.67 4.85 -7.23
N ILE A 8 -6.36 5.22 -6.14
CA ILE A 8 -6.08 6.43 -5.37
C ILE A 8 -5.09 6.08 -4.24
N ALA A 9 -3.93 6.72 -4.23
CA ALA A 9 -2.87 6.44 -3.25
C ALA A 9 -3.08 7.18 -1.91
N LYS A 10 -3.63 8.40 -1.96
CA LYS A 10 -3.91 9.22 -0.75
C LYS A 10 -4.86 10.38 -1.08
N GLN A 11 -5.43 10.97 -0.04
CA GLN A 11 -6.18 12.22 -0.14
C GLN A 11 -5.53 13.34 0.69
N ARG A 12 -5.82 14.58 0.32
CA ARG A 12 -5.58 15.77 1.17
C ARG A 12 -6.77 16.72 1.05
N THR A 13 -6.92 17.58 2.04
CA THR A 13 -7.87 18.68 2.02
C THR A 13 -7.09 19.99 1.96
N THR A 14 -7.45 20.87 1.02
CA THR A 14 -6.84 22.21 0.90
C THR A 14 -7.35 23.13 2.01
N GLU A 15 -6.70 24.29 2.18
CA GLU A 15 -7.17 25.33 3.13
C GLU A 15 -8.59 25.83 2.81
N GLN A 16 -9.01 25.69 1.55
CA GLN A 16 -10.34 26.07 1.05
C GLN A 16 -11.39 24.97 1.28
N GLY A 17 -10.99 23.82 1.85
CA GLY A 17 -11.88 22.69 2.10
C GLY A 17 -12.03 21.74 0.91
N GLU A 18 -11.28 21.93 -0.17
CA GLU A 18 -11.36 21.07 -1.36
C GLU A 18 -10.60 19.76 -1.13
N VAL A 19 -11.21 18.64 -1.50
CA VAL A 19 -10.58 17.32 -1.44
C VAL A 19 -9.86 17.05 -2.76
N LEU A 20 -8.58 16.69 -2.65
CA LEU A 20 -7.75 16.25 -3.77
C LEU A 20 -7.28 14.81 -3.54
N TYR A 21 -7.29 14.01 -4.59
CA TYR A 21 -6.82 12.63 -4.61
C TYR A 21 -5.49 12.54 -5.36
N TYR A 22 -4.50 11.85 -4.80
CA TYR A 22 -3.24 11.54 -5.48
C TYR A 22 -3.43 10.23 -6.25
N VAL A 23 -3.49 10.32 -7.57
CA VAL A 23 -3.95 9.22 -8.43
C VAL A 23 -2.76 8.52 -9.07
N LYS A 24 -2.74 7.19 -8.98
CA LYS A 24 -1.84 6.34 -9.77
C LYS A 24 -2.54 5.98 -11.07
N TRP A 25 -1.92 6.32 -12.20
CA TRP A 25 -2.46 6.07 -13.54
C TRP A 25 -1.95 4.76 -14.13
N ILE A 26 -2.81 4.06 -14.87
CA ILE A 26 -2.43 2.81 -15.56
C ILE A 26 -1.31 3.10 -16.56
N GLY A 27 -0.24 2.32 -16.50
CA GLY A 27 0.89 2.43 -17.43
C GLY A 27 1.88 3.57 -17.16
N CYS A 28 1.61 4.43 -16.18
CA CYS A 28 2.52 5.50 -15.76
C CYS A 28 3.37 5.09 -14.54
N ASP A 29 4.51 5.75 -14.31
CA ASP A 29 5.28 5.56 -13.08
C ASP A 29 4.64 6.35 -11.92
N ILE A 30 5.01 6.04 -10.68
CA ILE A 30 4.53 6.74 -9.48
C ILE A 30 4.93 8.22 -9.46
N ASP A 31 6.06 8.55 -10.10
CA ASP A 31 6.53 9.93 -10.23
C ASP A 31 5.62 10.78 -11.15
N ASP A 32 4.82 10.12 -11.98
CA ASP A 32 3.82 10.75 -12.86
C ASP A 32 2.44 10.87 -12.19
N ASN A 33 2.30 10.47 -10.93
CA ASN A 33 1.04 10.60 -10.20
C ASN A 33 0.66 12.08 -10.03
N THR A 34 -0.60 12.39 -10.28
CA THR A 34 -1.15 13.74 -10.21
C THR A 34 -2.15 13.89 -9.07
N TRP A 35 -2.37 15.14 -8.65
CA TRP A 35 -3.46 15.47 -7.73
C TRP A 35 -4.70 15.86 -8.53
N GLU A 36 -5.75 15.04 -8.45
CA GLU A 36 -7.03 15.27 -9.11
C GLU A 36 -8.10 15.69 -8.11
N SER A 37 -9.01 16.58 -8.52
CA SER A 37 -10.10 17.01 -7.65
C SER A 37 -11.10 15.88 -7.42
N GLU A 38 -11.75 15.90 -6.25
CA GLU A 38 -12.86 14.99 -5.98
C GLU A 38 -13.98 15.13 -7.02
N GLU A 39 -14.27 16.35 -7.46
CA GLU A 39 -15.27 16.61 -8.50
C GLU A 39 -14.94 15.86 -9.80
N LYS A 40 -13.70 15.98 -10.29
CA LYS A 40 -13.26 15.28 -11.50
C LYS A 40 -13.30 13.76 -11.30
N MET A 41 -12.72 13.27 -10.21
CA MET A 41 -12.64 11.82 -9.95
C MET A 41 -14.01 11.18 -9.80
N MET A 42 -14.97 11.87 -9.16
CA MET A 42 -16.34 11.39 -9.03
C MET A 42 -17.12 11.45 -10.36
N ALA A 43 -16.84 12.42 -11.22
CA ALA A 43 -17.49 12.55 -12.52
C ALA A 43 -17.01 11.49 -13.52
N GLU A 44 -15.70 11.23 -13.56
CA GLU A 44 -15.08 10.37 -14.57
C GLU A 44 -14.88 8.92 -14.07
N TRP A 45 -14.51 8.73 -12.79
CA TRP A 45 -14.16 7.42 -12.23
C TRP A 45 -14.75 7.19 -10.81
N PRO A 46 -16.08 7.26 -10.64
CA PRO A 46 -16.73 7.16 -9.33
C PRO A 46 -16.41 5.86 -8.58
N SER A 47 -16.25 4.74 -9.29
CA SER A 47 -15.92 3.44 -8.68
C SER A 47 -14.56 3.47 -7.96
N CYS A 48 -13.58 4.20 -8.50
CA CYS A 48 -12.26 4.33 -7.89
C CYS A 48 -12.34 5.11 -6.56
N VAL A 49 -13.14 6.18 -6.52
CA VAL A 49 -13.37 6.97 -5.30
C VAL A 49 -14.16 6.18 -4.26
N ILE A 50 -15.20 5.46 -4.68
CA ILE A 50 -16.03 4.64 -3.77
C ILE A 50 -15.17 3.59 -3.06
N GLU A 51 -14.35 2.85 -3.82
CA GLU A 51 -13.49 1.82 -3.23
C GLU A 51 -12.46 2.43 -2.26
N PHE A 52 -11.84 3.54 -2.64
CA PHE A 52 -10.91 4.26 -1.77
C PHE A 52 -11.58 4.72 -0.46
N LYS A 53 -12.77 5.32 -0.53
CA LYS A 53 -13.51 5.76 0.67
C LYS A 53 -13.92 4.59 1.55
N LYS A 54 -14.37 3.48 0.96
CA LYS A 54 -14.71 2.25 1.71
C LYS A 54 -13.49 1.70 2.46
N GLN A 55 -12.30 1.73 1.85
CA GLN A 55 -11.06 1.33 2.51
C GLN A 55 -10.71 2.26 3.69
N LEU A 56 -10.89 3.58 3.53
CA LEU A 56 -10.69 4.53 4.63
C LEU A 56 -11.67 4.29 5.79
N GLU A 57 -12.94 4.06 5.51
CA GLU A 57 -13.96 3.77 6.52
C GLU A 57 -13.69 2.46 7.25
N LEU A 58 -13.29 1.41 6.53
CA LEU A 58 -12.90 0.12 7.11
C LEU A 58 -11.70 0.30 8.05
N HIS A 59 -10.67 1.02 7.61
CA HIS A 59 -9.49 1.30 8.44
C HIS A 59 -9.86 2.10 9.70
N GLN A 60 -10.72 3.11 9.58
CA GLN A 60 -11.22 3.87 10.73
C GLN A 60 -12.06 3.01 11.68
N THR A 61 -12.87 2.09 11.14
CA THR A 61 -13.69 1.19 11.95
C THR A 61 -12.81 0.20 12.72
N ILE A 62 -11.81 -0.38 12.07
CA ILE A 62 -10.80 -1.23 12.72
C ILE A 62 -10.12 -0.49 13.88
N ILE A 63 -9.70 0.77 13.66
CA ILE A 63 -9.09 1.60 14.70
C ILE A 63 -10.06 1.88 15.86
N ARG A 64 -11.35 2.10 15.57
CA ARG A 64 -12.38 2.41 16.57
C ARG A 64 -12.80 1.19 17.39
N GLU A 65 -12.83 0.01 16.77
CA GLU A 65 -13.27 -1.24 17.39
C GLU A 65 -12.15 -1.96 18.15
N GLU A 66 -10.88 -1.55 18.02
CA GLU A 66 -9.83 -2.01 18.94
C GLU A 66 -10.13 -1.54 20.38
N PRO A 67 -10.43 -2.45 21.33
CA PRO A 67 -10.66 -2.06 22.71
C PRO A 67 -9.35 -1.55 23.30
N HIS A 68 -9.40 -0.33 23.81
CA HIS A 68 -8.27 0.42 24.34
C HIS A 68 -7.66 -0.26 25.58
N LEU A 69 -6.75 -1.21 25.38
CA LEU A 69 -5.76 -1.67 26.37
C LEU A 69 -4.40 -2.02 25.72
N SER A 70 -3.94 -1.22 24.75
CA SER A 70 -2.50 -0.94 24.63
C SER A 70 -2.28 0.38 23.89
N PRO A 71 -1.33 1.23 24.32
CA PRO A 71 -0.89 2.33 23.47
C PRO A 71 -0.37 1.76 22.15
N SER A 72 -0.81 2.34 21.02
CA SER A 72 -0.24 2.02 19.70
C SER A 72 1.29 2.04 19.80
N PRO A 73 1.98 1.00 19.31
CA PRO A 73 3.41 0.86 19.53
C PRO A 73 4.15 2.05 18.92
N THR A 74 5.05 2.65 19.70
CA THR A 74 5.87 3.75 19.20
C THR A 74 6.83 3.23 18.12
N ARG A 75 7.31 4.14 17.27
CA ARG A 75 8.32 3.82 16.25
C ARG A 75 9.55 3.11 16.85
N ASP A 76 9.99 3.53 18.04
CA ASP A 76 11.13 2.91 18.73
C ASP A 76 10.84 1.48 19.19
N GLN A 77 9.61 1.21 19.64
CA GLN A 77 9.19 -0.15 20.00
C GLN A 77 9.18 -1.07 18.77
N ILE A 78 8.63 -0.60 17.66
CA ILE A 78 8.64 -1.33 16.39
C ILE A 78 10.07 -1.57 15.92
N PHE A 79 10.93 -0.56 15.94
CA PHE A 79 12.33 -0.69 15.54
C PHE A 79 13.11 -1.69 16.40
N ARG A 80 12.93 -1.65 17.73
CA ARG A 80 13.58 -2.62 18.63
C ARG A 80 13.07 -4.04 18.41
N TYR A 81 11.77 -4.20 18.18
CA TYR A 81 11.17 -5.49 17.90
C TYR A 81 11.72 -6.06 16.58
N THR A 82 11.56 -5.35 15.48
CA THR A 82 11.98 -5.79 14.13
C THR A 82 13.47 -6.15 14.04
N ASN A 83 14.34 -5.44 14.78
CA ASN A 83 15.76 -5.78 14.86
C ASN A 83 16.10 -6.96 15.79
N SER A 84 15.23 -7.29 16.76
CA SER A 84 15.44 -8.42 17.66
C SER A 84 14.89 -9.74 17.11
N VAL A 85 13.91 -9.69 16.19
CA VAL A 85 13.40 -10.87 15.51
C VAL A 85 14.45 -11.43 14.56
N LYS A 86 14.89 -12.67 14.84
CA LYS A 86 15.87 -13.40 14.01
C LYS A 86 15.23 -14.08 12.80
N ASP A 87 14.02 -14.61 12.98
CA ASP A 87 13.30 -15.35 11.95
C ASP A 87 12.03 -14.59 11.57
N TRP A 88 12.12 -13.83 10.48
CA TRP A 88 10.98 -13.05 10.01
C TRP A 88 9.92 -13.92 9.35
N GLU A 89 10.27 -15.05 8.73
CA GLU A 89 9.29 -15.91 8.04
C GLU A 89 8.16 -16.36 8.96
N SER A 90 8.48 -16.70 10.20
CA SER A 90 7.49 -17.13 11.19
C SER A 90 6.72 -15.98 11.85
N HIS A 91 7.23 -14.75 11.81
CA HIS A 91 6.66 -13.61 12.55
C HIS A 91 5.97 -12.56 11.67
N VAL A 92 6.32 -12.51 10.39
CA VAL A 92 5.62 -11.72 9.39
C VAL A 92 4.31 -12.42 9.05
N ALA A 93 3.22 -11.67 9.05
CA ALA A 93 1.91 -12.15 8.64
C ALA A 93 1.81 -12.12 7.11
N SER A 94 2.07 -10.96 6.51
CA SER A 94 2.03 -10.74 5.07
C SER A 94 2.81 -9.48 4.66
N ILE A 95 3.06 -9.35 3.37
CA ILE A 95 3.42 -8.07 2.74
C ILE A 95 2.12 -7.39 2.34
N SER A 96 1.90 -6.14 2.74
CA SER A 96 0.63 -5.44 2.51
C SER A 96 0.67 -4.54 1.28
N TYR A 97 1.82 -3.90 1.02
CA TYR A 97 1.99 -2.99 -0.10
C TYR A 97 3.48 -2.86 -0.46
N MET A 98 3.76 -2.54 -1.72
CA MET A 98 5.11 -2.30 -2.20
C MET A 98 5.13 -1.18 -3.24
N GLU A 99 6.15 -0.33 -3.19
CA GLU A 99 6.37 0.74 -4.17
C GLU A 99 7.83 0.81 -4.62
N ARG A 100 8.08 1.43 -5.77
CA ARG A 100 9.46 1.66 -6.25
C ARG A 100 10.21 2.53 -5.26
N SER A 101 11.43 2.12 -4.95
CA SER A 101 12.34 2.93 -4.14
C SER A 101 13.07 3.96 -5.02
N LYS A 102 13.53 5.05 -4.40
CA LYS A 102 14.42 6.03 -5.05
C LYS A 102 15.80 5.45 -5.40
N VAL A 103 16.14 4.31 -4.80
CA VAL A 103 17.31 3.50 -5.12
C VAL A 103 16.85 2.17 -5.73
N PRO A 104 17.69 1.45 -6.49
CA PRO A 104 17.29 0.18 -7.11
C PRO A 104 16.68 -0.80 -6.10
N GLY A 105 15.43 -1.19 -6.34
CA GLY A 105 14.65 -2.05 -5.45
C GLY A 105 13.29 -1.45 -5.11
N PHE A 106 12.74 -1.89 -3.99
CA PHE A 106 11.40 -1.50 -3.56
C PHE A 106 11.38 -1.11 -2.08
N ILE A 107 10.42 -0.25 -1.73
CA ILE A 107 9.99 -0.01 -0.36
C ILE A 107 8.82 -0.94 -0.08
N VAL A 108 8.95 -1.77 0.95
CA VAL A 108 8.03 -2.87 1.26
C VAL A 108 7.38 -2.62 2.62
N TYR A 109 6.05 -2.66 2.66
CA TYR A 109 5.25 -2.51 3.86
C TYR A 109 4.92 -3.91 4.41
N VAL A 110 5.33 -4.17 5.64
CA VAL A 110 5.29 -5.48 6.29
C VAL A 110 4.30 -5.46 7.44
N ASP A 111 3.35 -6.38 7.41
CA ASP A 111 2.40 -6.62 8.47
C ASP A 111 2.88 -7.79 9.33
N TRP A 112 3.03 -7.57 10.64
CA TRP A 112 3.53 -8.56 11.58
C TRP A 112 2.40 -9.26 12.33
N LYS A 113 2.61 -10.52 12.71
CA LYS A 113 1.60 -11.31 13.45
C LYS A 113 1.21 -10.73 14.81
N ASN A 114 2.05 -9.88 15.40
CA ASN A 114 1.76 -9.18 16.64
C ASN A 114 1.01 -7.84 16.43
N GLY A 115 0.53 -7.57 15.22
CA GLY A 115 -0.18 -6.34 14.86
C GLY A 115 0.73 -5.17 14.50
N TYR A 116 2.05 -5.32 14.60
CA TYR A 116 2.97 -4.24 14.21
C TYR A 116 3.00 -4.08 12.70
N LYS A 117 3.30 -2.86 12.25
CA LYS A 117 3.52 -2.53 10.85
C LYS A 117 4.85 -1.83 10.70
N SER A 118 5.64 -2.22 9.70
CA SER A 118 6.95 -1.61 9.45
C SER A 118 7.23 -1.47 7.95
N VAL A 119 8.24 -0.68 7.62
CA VAL A 119 8.62 -0.38 6.24
C VAL A 119 10.09 -0.69 6.06
N HIS A 120 10.42 -1.49 5.05
CA HIS A 120 11.77 -2.01 4.82
C HIS A 120 12.16 -1.94 3.34
N HIS A 121 13.46 -1.91 3.06
CA HIS A 121 13.95 -2.05 1.69
C HIS A 121 13.83 -3.51 1.24
N SER A 122 13.53 -3.75 -0.03
CA SER A 122 13.32 -5.10 -0.56
C SER A 122 14.51 -6.05 -0.30
N THR A 123 15.75 -5.55 -0.36
CA THR A 123 16.96 -6.34 -0.02
C THR A 123 16.88 -6.98 1.36
N GLU A 124 16.33 -6.29 2.36
CA GLU A 124 16.17 -6.83 3.71
C GLU A 124 15.08 -7.89 3.76
N VAL A 125 13.94 -7.64 3.11
CA VAL A 125 12.80 -8.56 3.07
C VAL A 125 13.15 -9.84 2.32
N TYR A 126 13.84 -9.75 1.18
CA TYR A 126 14.34 -10.92 0.43
C TYR A 126 15.26 -11.80 1.27
N ALA A 127 16.06 -11.20 2.16
CA ALA A 127 16.98 -11.96 3.00
C ALA A 127 16.30 -12.58 4.22
N LYS A 128 15.31 -11.89 4.80
CA LYS A 128 14.73 -12.25 6.11
C LYS A 128 13.41 -13.02 6.01
N CYS A 129 12.54 -12.69 5.06
CA CYS A 129 11.29 -13.42 4.80
C CYS A 129 10.97 -13.59 3.29
N PRO A 130 11.87 -14.23 2.52
CA PRO A 130 11.67 -14.46 1.09
C PRO A 130 10.36 -15.16 0.72
N GLN A 131 9.85 -16.10 1.53
CA GLN A 131 8.60 -16.81 1.22
C GLN A 131 7.41 -15.85 1.25
N LYS A 132 7.33 -14.96 2.26
CA LYS A 132 6.30 -13.92 2.30
C LYS A 132 6.35 -12.94 1.13
N MET A 133 7.55 -12.69 0.62
CA MET A 133 7.72 -11.88 -0.58
C MET A 133 7.23 -12.60 -1.85
N ILE A 134 7.48 -13.91 -1.96
CA ILE A 134 7.01 -14.74 -3.09
C ILE A 134 5.49 -14.83 -3.06
N GLU A 135 4.88 -15.11 -1.91
CA GLU A 135 3.41 -15.13 -1.74
C GLU A 135 2.79 -13.84 -2.28
N PHE A 136 3.35 -12.68 -1.90
CA PHE A 136 2.87 -11.39 -2.39
C PHE A 136 3.01 -11.26 -3.92
N PHE A 137 4.12 -11.68 -4.51
CA PHE A 137 4.27 -11.63 -5.95
C PHE A 137 3.31 -12.56 -6.68
N GLU A 138 3.12 -13.79 -6.20
CA GLU A 138 2.20 -14.76 -6.80
C GLU A 138 0.76 -14.25 -6.81
N GLU A 139 0.34 -13.55 -5.76
CA GLU A 139 -0.99 -12.94 -5.68
C GLU A 139 -1.17 -11.73 -6.61
N HIS A 140 -0.10 -11.00 -6.93
CA HIS A 140 -0.16 -9.74 -7.67
C HIS A 140 0.43 -9.81 -9.09
N ILE A 141 0.94 -10.98 -9.51
CA ILE A 141 1.52 -11.14 -10.85
C ILE A 141 0.42 -11.06 -11.91
N GLN A 142 0.64 -10.21 -12.91
CA GLN A 142 -0.24 -10.12 -14.08
C GLN A 142 0.38 -10.92 -15.22
N PHE A 143 -0.36 -11.90 -15.72
CA PHE A 143 0.05 -12.68 -16.89
C PHE A 143 -0.29 -11.92 -18.18
N ALA A 144 0.67 -11.82 -19.09
CA ALA A 144 0.40 -11.30 -20.44
C ALA A 144 -0.60 -12.22 -21.15
N GLN A 145 -1.62 -11.63 -21.79
CA GLN A 145 -2.52 -12.36 -22.68
C GLN A 145 -1.72 -12.79 -23.92
N ILE A 146 -1.71 -14.09 -24.22
CA ILE A 146 -1.14 -14.58 -25.47
C ILE A 146 -2.07 -14.14 -26.59
N THR A 147 -1.67 -13.13 -27.36
CA THR A 147 -2.32 -12.86 -28.64
C THR A 147 -1.92 -13.98 -29.59
N ALA A 148 -2.90 -14.76 -30.05
CA ALA A 148 -2.69 -15.60 -31.21
C ALA A 148 -2.48 -14.65 -32.40
N ASP A 149 -1.23 -14.52 -32.85
CA ASP A 149 -0.94 -13.90 -34.13
C ASP A 149 -1.59 -14.78 -35.22
N ASP A 150 -2.55 -14.21 -35.95
CA ASP A 150 -3.20 -14.79 -37.14
C ASP A 150 -2.22 -14.92 -38.32
#